data_AF-A0A6G7CIY0-F1
#
_entry.id   AF-A0A6G7CIY0-F1
#
_cell.length_a   1.000
_cell.length_b   1.000
_cell.length_c   1.000
_cell.angle_alpha   90.00
_cell.angle_beta   90.00
_cell.angle_gamma   90.00
#
_symmetry.space_group_name_H-M   'P 1'
#
loop_
_entity.id
_entity.type
_entity.pdbx_description
1 polymer ?
#
loop_
_entity_poly.entity_id
_entity_poly.type
_entity_poly.pdbx_seq_one_letter_code
_entity_poly.pdbx_strand_id
1 'polypeptide(L)' 'MKITELKPDPLVCPLCGKPNTCINLGVLDIKKSCWCNDPTITFPEELLSQIPPELRRKACICKTCVLNFQASQKSQ' A
#
# COMPACT_ATOMS: atom_id res chain seq x y z
N MET A 1 -23.51 -15.17 -18.17
CA MET A 1 -23.04 -15.19 -16.77
C MET A 1 -22.42 -13.83 -16.46
N LYS A 2 -23.12 -12.97 -15.71
CA LYS A 2 -22.53 -11.71 -15.23
C LYS A 2 -21.67 -12.04 -14.02
N ILE A 3 -20.36 -12.17 -14.21
CA ILE A 3 -19.44 -12.12 -13.09
C ILE A 3 -19.14 -10.63 -12.88
N THR A 4 -19.84 -10.12 -11.87
CA THR A 4 -19.67 -8.84 -11.18
C THR A 4 -18.21 -8.43 -11.01
N GLU A 5 -17.93 -7.13 -11.14
CA GLU A 5 -16.64 -6.47 -10.88
C GLU A 5 -15.80 -7.18 -9.80
N LEU A 6 -14.63 -7.70 -10.19
CA LEU A 6 -13.61 -8.18 -9.27
C LEU A 6 -13.17 -6.99 -8.40
N LYS A 7 -13.66 -6.94 -7.15
CA LYS A 7 -13.18 -5.96 -6.18
C LYS A 7 -11.70 -6.23 -5.91
N PRO A 8 -10.83 -5.20 -5.95
CA PRO A 8 -9.42 -5.36 -5.63
C PRO A 8 -9.21 -5.93 -4.24
N ASP A 9 -8.27 -6.87 -4.10
CA ASP A 9 -7.92 -7.45 -2.82
C ASP A 9 -7.18 -6.40 -1.96
N PRO A 10 -7.75 -5.98 -0.81
CA PRO A 10 -7.13 -4.96 0.04
C PRO A 10 -5.84 -5.43 0.70
N LEU A 11 -5.53 -6.75 0.70
CA LEU A 11 -4.32 -7.35 1.25
C LEU A 11 -3.17 -7.43 0.23
N VAL A 12 -3.42 -7.06 -1.04
CA VAL A 12 -2.42 -7.14 -2.12
C VAL A 12 -1.86 -5.75 -2.43
N CYS A 13 -0.54 -5.64 -2.50
CA CYS A 13 0.14 -4.40 -2.85
C CYS A 13 -0.18 -4.01 -4.30
N PRO A 14 -0.73 -2.81 -4.55
CA PRO A 14 -1.12 -2.39 -5.89
C PRO A 14 0.07 -2.10 -6.82
N LEU A 15 1.29 -2.00 -6.27
CA LEU A 15 2.50 -1.74 -7.05
C LEU A 15 3.23 -3.01 -7.50
N CYS A 16 3.15 -4.10 -6.73
CA CYS A 16 3.95 -5.30 -6.98
C CYS A 16 3.18 -6.62 -6.93
N GLY A 17 1.88 -6.60 -6.62
CA GLY A 17 1.02 -7.79 -6.58
C GLY A 17 1.30 -8.78 -5.45
N LYS A 18 2.24 -8.47 -4.55
CA LYS A 18 2.57 -9.29 -3.36
C LYS A 18 1.73 -8.89 -2.15
N PRO A 19 1.60 -9.73 -1.10
CA PRO A 19 0.94 -9.35 0.14
C PRO A 19 1.49 -8.03 0.71
N ASN A 20 0.61 -7.10 1.07
CA ASN A 20 1.02 -5.80 1.61
C ASN A 20 1.34 -5.82 3.10
N THR A 21 0.92 -6.87 3.80
CA THR A 21 1.09 -7.10 5.25
C THR A 21 0.66 -5.90 6.11
N CYS A 22 -0.22 -5.04 5.58
CA CYS A 22 -0.80 -3.96 6.33
C CYS A 22 -1.94 -4.53 7.17
N ILE A 23 -1.76 -4.58 8.48
CA ILE A 23 -2.79 -5.06 9.44
C ILE A 23 -3.84 -3.97 9.77
N ASN A 24 -3.67 -2.77 9.22
CA ASN A 24 -4.54 -1.61 9.43
C ASN A 24 -5.74 -1.58 8.46
N LEU A 25 -6.37 -2.75 8.22
CA LEU A 25 -7.50 -2.90 7.27
C LEU A 25 -8.87 -2.52 7.86
N GLY A 26 -8.90 -1.63 8.86
CA GLY A 26 -10.12 -1.05 9.40
C GLY A 26 -10.72 -1.82 10.59
N VAL A 27 -11.11 -1.04 11.60
CA VAL A 27 -11.82 -1.36 12.86
C VAL A 27 -11.12 -2.30 13.86
N LEU A 28 -10.32 -3.27 13.42
CA LEU A 28 -9.77 -4.31 14.31
C LEU A 28 -8.45 -3.96 15.01
N ASP A 29 -7.62 -3.08 14.43
CA ASP A 29 -6.35 -2.66 15.05
C ASP A 29 -6.41 -1.23 15.59
N ILE A 30 -7.07 -1.09 16.74
CA ILE A 30 -7.20 0.17 17.49
C ILE A 30 -5.83 0.68 17.96
N LYS A 31 -4.80 -0.19 18.01
CA LYS A 31 -3.47 0.14 18.55
C LYS A 31 -2.52 0.77 17.54
N LYS A 32 -2.93 0.96 16.27
CA LYS A 32 -2.05 1.52 15.21
C LYS A 32 -0.73 0.75 15.08
N SER A 33 -0.71 -0.56 15.35
CA SER A 33 0.54 -1.32 15.48
C SER A 33 1.19 -1.72 14.15
N CYS A 34 0.57 -1.34 13.03
CA CYS A 34 1.10 -1.64 11.71
C CYS A 34 2.41 -0.90 11.44
N TRP A 35 3.33 -1.57 10.74
CA TRP A 35 4.59 -1.00 10.26
C TRP A 35 4.42 0.29 9.45
N CYS A 36 3.25 0.50 8.82
CA CYS A 36 2.98 1.69 8.02
C CYS A 36 2.81 2.97 8.84
N ASN A 37 2.66 2.85 10.17
CA ASN A 37 2.57 3.99 11.09
C ASN A 37 3.93 4.37 11.69
N ASP A 38 5.00 3.67 11.34
CA ASP A 38 6.36 4.03 11.74
C ASP A 38 6.71 5.41 11.16
N PRO A 39 7.13 6.39 11.99
CA PRO A 39 7.42 7.76 11.54
C PRO A 39 8.57 7.86 10.54
N THR A 40 9.40 6.83 10.40
CA THR A 40 10.46 6.75 9.38
C THR A 40 9.94 6.34 8.00
N ILE A 41 8.72 5.83 7.93
CA ILE A 41 8.05 5.44 6.68
C ILE A 41 7.22 6.62 6.17
N THR A 42 7.50 7.03 4.93
CA THR A 42 6.83 8.17 4.28
C THR A 42 6.14 7.72 3.00
N PHE A 43 4.96 8.29 2.74
CA PHE A 43 4.17 8.02 1.53
C PHE A 43 4.01 9.32 0.72
N PRO A 44 5.07 9.77 0.03
CA PRO A 44 5.04 11.03 -0.73
C PRO A 44 4.16 10.90 -1.99
N GLU A 45 3.73 12.03 -2.55
CA GLU A 45 2.78 12.07 -3.67
C GLU A 45 3.31 11.34 -4.92
N GLU A 46 4.61 11.37 -5.16
CA GLU A 46 5.28 10.67 -6.26
C GLU A 46 5.17 9.15 -6.14
N LEU A 47 5.18 8.61 -4.91
CA LEU A 47 4.93 7.19 -4.67
C LEU A 47 3.45 6.86 -4.87
N LEU A 48 2.56 7.69 -4.33
CA LEU A 48 1.11 7.47 -4.44
C LEU A 48 0.61 7.57 -5.89
N SER A 49 1.26 8.40 -6.70
CA SER A 49 0.94 8.57 -8.12
C SER A 49 1.22 7.32 -8.96
N GLN A 50 2.13 6.44 -8.50
CA GLN A 50 2.42 5.16 -9.15
C GLN A 50 1.31 4.12 -8.96
N ILE A 51 0.36 4.36 -8.04
CA ILE A 51 -0.78 3.46 -7.83
C ILE A 51 -1.74 3.58 -9.02
N PRO A 52 -2.09 2.45 -9.68
CA PRO A 52 -3.11 2.45 -10.74
C PRO A 52 -4.42 3.08 -10.26
N PRO A 53 -5.06 3.97 -11.04
CA PRO A 53 -6.24 4.72 -10.60
C PRO A 53 -7.37 3.83 -10.02
N GLU A 54 -7.56 2.65 -10.60
CA GLU A 54 -8.55 1.66 -10.21
C GLU A 54 -8.25 0.97 -8.88
N LEU A 55 -7.01 1.07 -8.37
CA LEU A 55 -6.55 0.50 -7.09
C LEU A 55 -6.36 1.55 -5.99
N ARG A 56 -6.44 2.85 -6.32
CA ARG A 56 -6.28 3.94 -5.35
C ARG A 56 -7.33 3.88 -4.25
N ARG A 57 -6.89 4.04 -3.00
CA ARG A 57 -7.72 3.96 -1.78
C ARG A 57 -8.42 2.61 -1.58
N LYS A 58 -8.00 1.54 -2.28
CA LYS A 58 -8.57 0.19 -2.15
C LYS A 58 -7.62 -0.83 -1.52
N ALA A 59 -6.30 -0.63 -1.64
CA ALA A 59 -5.29 -1.47 -1.01
C ALA A 59 -4.08 -0.65 -0.56
N CYS A 60 -3.37 -1.13 0.47
CA CYS A 60 -2.15 -0.49 0.96
C CYS A 60 -0.91 -0.89 0.13
N ILE A 61 0.05 0.02 -0.01
CA ILE A 61 1.39 -0.29 -0.51
C ILE A 61 2.13 -1.14 0.53
N CYS A 62 2.97 -2.10 0.10
CA CYS A 62 3.77 -2.92 1.02
C CYS A 62 5.06 -2.22 1.48
N LYS A 63 5.59 -2.63 2.64
CA LYS A 63 6.83 -2.08 3.21
C LYS A 63 7.99 -2.09 2.21
N THR A 64 8.17 -3.19 1.47
CA THR A 64 9.24 -3.32 0.47
C THR A 64 9.16 -2.26 -0.62
N CYS A 65 7.97 -1.98 -1.16
CA CYS A 65 7.80 -0.97 -2.20
C CYS A 65 8.11 0.44 -1.68
N VAL A 66 7.70 0.76 -0.46
CA VAL A 66 8.01 2.08 0.15
C VAL A 66 9.52 2.22 0.37
N LEU A 67 10.18 1.21 0.94
CA LEU A 67 11.62 1.27 1.21
C LEU A 67 12.43 1.35 -0.09
N ASN A 68 12.03 0.61 -1.13
CA ASN A 68 12.67 0.69 -2.44
C ASN A 68 12.55 2.10 -3.04
N PHE A 69 11.35 2.70 -2.97
CA PHE A 69 11.14 4.07 -3.42
C PHE A 69 12.03 5.07 -2.65
N GLN A 70 12.05 4.96 -1.31
CA GLN A 70 12.89 5.82 -0.47
C GLN A 70 14.40 5.64 -0.77
N ALA A 71 14.85 4.43 -1.07
CA ALA A 71 16.24 4.17 -1.46
C ALA A 71 16.58 4.81 -2.80
N SER A 72 15.68 4.73 -3.80
CA SER A 72 15.86 5.37 -5.10
C SER A 72 15.93 6.90 -5.02
N GLN A 73 15.15 7.53 -4.12
CA GLN A 73 15.17 8.99 -3.94
C GLN A 73 16.42 9.52 -3.23
N LYS A 74 17.16 8.67 -2.49
CA LYS A 74 18.40 9.07 -1.79
C LYS A 74 19.64 9.04 -2.69
N SER A 75 19.53 8.46 -3.87
CA SER A 75 20.63 8.36 -4.85
C SER A 75 20.61 9.47 -5.90
N GLN A 76 19.78 10.51 -5.67
CA GLN A 76 19.65 11.70 -6.49
C GLN A 76 19.95 12.94 -5.65
#